data_AF-A0A606EZ80-F1
#
_entry.id   AF-A0A606EZ80-F1
#
_cell.length_a   1.000
_cell.length_b   1.000
_cell.length_c   1.000
_cell.angle_alpha   90.00
_cell.angle_beta   90.00
_cell.angle_gamma   90.00
#
_symmetry.space_group_name_H-M   'P 1'
#
loop_
_entity.id
_entity.type
_entity.pdbx_description
1 polymer ?
#
loop_
_entity_poly.entity_id
_entity_poly.type
_entity_poly.pdbx_seq_one_letter_code
_entity_poly.pdbx_strand_id
1 'polypeptide(L)' 'MTNIQLIEAQCRIEQVQTVLGFWLEGASPSNRDKLMIGAVMSLLNGAPEAIQEADELLGKYELQNHSGEAKHE' A
#
# COMPACT_ATOMS: atom_id res chain seq x y z
N MET A 1 5.52 -7.63 11.60
CA MET A 1 5.80 -7.18 10.23
C MET A 1 7.02 -6.29 10.32
N THR A 2 8.08 -6.58 9.59
CA THR A 2 9.28 -5.71 9.59
C THR A 2 9.05 -4.52 8.67
N ASN A 3 9.76 -3.42 8.90
CA ASN A 3 9.69 -2.22 8.03
C ASN A 3 9.92 -2.58 6.54
N ILE A 4 10.86 -3.49 6.26
CA ILE A 4 11.14 -4.02 4.91
C ILE A 4 9.90 -4.68 4.27
N GLN A 5 9.15 -5.51 5.02
CA GLN A 5 7.95 -6.17 4.48
C GLN A 5 6.85 -5.18 4.11
N LEU A 6 6.75 -4.08 4.87
CA LEU A 6 5.76 -3.05 4.61
C LEU A 6 6.11 -2.22 3.37
N ILE A 7 7.39 -1.85 3.23
CA ILE A 7 7.92 -1.20 2.02
C ILE A 7 7.67 -2.06 0.77
N GLU A 8 7.95 -3.37 0.87
CA GLU A 8 7.69 -4.31 -0.23
C GLU A 8 6.20 -4.37 -0.60
N ALA A 9 5.32 -4.37 0.41
CA ALA A 9 3.88 -4.37 0.19
C ALA A 9 3.40 -3.06 -0.46
N GLN A 10 3.91 -1.91 -0.01
CA GLN A 10 3.63 -0.61 -0.61
C GLN A 10 4.05 -0.57 -2.09
N CYS A 11 5.29 -0.99 -2.38
CA CYS A 11 5.81 -0.99 -3.75
C CYS A 11 4.95 -1.87 -4.68
N ARG A 12 4.48 -3.03 -4.20
CA ARG A 12 3.59 -3.89 -4.97
C ARG A 12 2.24 -3.23 -5.24
N ILE A 13 1.67 -2.50 -4.27
CA ILE A 13 0.43 -1.74 -4.47
C ILE A 13 0.62 -0.69 -5.57
N GLU A 14 1.70 0.10 -5.50
CA GLU A 14 2.03 1.13 -6.50
C GLU A 14 2.20 0.52 -7.90
N GLN A 15 2.85 -0.65 -8.00
CA GLN A 15 3.00 -1.39 -9.26
C GLN A 15 1.63 -1.83 -9.83
N VAL A 16 0.75 -2.39 -9.00
CA VAL A 16 -0.59 -2.82 -9.47
C VAL A 16 -1.42 -1.61 -9.89
N GLN A 17 -1.36 -0.50 -9.15
CA GLN A 17 -2.02 0.76 -9.52
C GLN A 17 -1.50 1.30 -10.86
N THR A 18 -0.19 1.20 -11.11
CA THR A 18 0.42 1.59 -12.39
C THR A 18 -0.10 0.74 -13.54
N VAL A 19 -0.12 -0.60 -13.39
CA VAL A 19 -0.68 -1.53 -14.39
C VAL A 19 -2.16 -1.25 -14.64
N LEU A 20 -2.92 -0.96 -13.59
CA LEU A 20 -4.33 -0.60 -13.69
C LEU A 20 -4.52 0.71 -14.47
N GLY A 21 -3.65 1.71 -14.26
CA GLY A 21 -3.63 2.94 -15.03
C GLY A 21 -3.50 2.67 -16.53
N PHE A 22 -2.54 1.83 -16.93
CA PHE A 22 -2.39 1.42 -18.33
C PHE A 22 -3.62 0.71 -18.90
N TRP A 23 -4.33 -0.10 -18.09
CA TRP A 23 -5.57 -0.74 -18.54
C TRP A 23 -6.72 0.25 -18.73
N LEU A 24 -6.78 1.30 -17.90
CA LEU A 24 -7.80 2.34 -18.00
C LEU A 24 -7.57 3.31 -19.18
N GLU A 25 -6.31 3.49 -19.58
CA GLU A 25 -5.94 4.30 -20.75
C GLU A 25 -6.25 3.60 -22.09
N GLY A 26 -6.51 2.29 -22.08
CA GLY A 26 -6.83 1.51 -23.27
C GLY A 26 -8.16 1.92 -23.93
N ALA A 27 -8.15 2.10 -25.26
CA ALA A 27 -9.36 2.37 -26.02
C ALA A 27 -10.24 1.12 -26.15
N SER A 28 -11.42 1.14 -25.50
CA SER A 28 -12.49 0.15 -25.62
C SER A 28 -12.22 -1.25 -25.00
N PRO A 29 -12.13 -1.36 -23.66
CA PRO A 29 -12.04 -2.65 -22.98
C PRO A 29 -13.28 -3.52 -23.23
N SER A 30 -13.08 -4.83 -23.38
CA SER A 30 -14.20 -5.79 -23.45
C SER A 30 -14.98 -5.83 -22.14
N ASN A 31 -16.19 -6.41 -22.13
CA ASN A 31 -16.96 -6.57 -20.89
C ASN A 31 -16.21 -7.41 -19.85
N ARG A 32 -15.43 -8.41 -20.28
CA ARG A 32 -14.57 -9.20 -19.38
C ARG A 32 -13.48 -8.32 -18.76
N ASP A 33 -12.86 -7.45 -19.55
CA ASP A 33 -11.78 -6.59 -19.06
C ASP A 33 -12.33 -5.58 -18.05
N LYS A 34 -13.53 -5.00 -18.30
CA LYS A 34 -14.22 -4.12 -17.35
C LYS A 34 -14.50 -4.81 -16.01
N LEU A 35 -14.95 -6.07 -16.03
CA LEU A 35 -15.18 -6.85 -14.81
C LEU A 35 -13.88 -7.10 -14.05
N MET A 36 -12.80 -7.45 -14.74
CA MET A 36 -11.48 -7.67 -14.13
C MET A 36 -10.89 -6.39 -13.55
N ILE A 37 -10.99 -5.26 -14.26
CA ILE A 37 -10.59 -3.93 -13.79
C ILE A 37 -11.35 -3.59 -12.51
N GLY A 38 -12.68 -3.76 -12.50
CA GLY A 38 -13.50 -3.51 -11.31
C GLY A 38 -13.15 -4.42 -10.13
N ALA A 39 -12.83 -5.70 -10.39
CA ALA A 39 -12.37 -6.62 -9.36
C ALA A 39 -11.03 -6.20 -8.76
N VAL A 40 -10.06 -5.80 -9.59
CA VAL A 40 -8.76 -5.30 -9.14
C VAL A 40 -8.91 -4.00 -8.35
N MET A 41 -9.73 -3.06 -8.81
CA MET A 41 -10.04 -1.84 -8.06
C MET A 41 -10.65 -2.15 -6.69
N SER A 42 -11.57 -3.13 -6.62
CA SER A 42 -12.19 -3.55 -5.37
C SER A 42 -11.20 -4.20 -4.41
N LEU A 43 -10.25 -4.98 -4.92
CA LEU A 43 -9.18 -5.60 -4.12
C LEU A 43 -8.18 -4.56 -3.58
N LEU A 44 -7.94 -3.48 -4.33
CA LEU A 44 -7.06 -2.39 -3.91
C LEU A 44 -7.74 -1.41 -2.95
N ASN A 45 -9.07 -1.39 -2.89
CA ASN A 45 -9.81 -0.42 -2.09
C ASN A 45 -9.46 -0.53 -0.60
N GLY A 46 -8.85 0.52 -0.03
CA GLY A 46 -8.44 0.58 1.37
C GLY A 46 -7.07 -0.04 1.66
N ALA A 47 -6.45 -0.74 0.70
CA ALA A 47 -5.16 -1.37 0.89
C ALA A 47 -3.98 -0.36 0.96
N PRO A 48 -3.88 0.65 0.07
CA PRO A 48 -2.87 1.70 0.19
C PRO A 48 -2.94 2.42 1.54
N GLU A 49 -4.16 2.78 1.98
CA GLU A 49 -4.41 3.50 3.22
C GLU A 49 -4.00 2.67 4.44
N ALA A 50 -4.34 1.38 4.46
CA ALA A 50 -3.95 0.48 5.54
C ALA A 50 -2.43 0.28 5.64
N ILE A 51 -1.72 0.25 4.50
CA ILE A 51 -0.25 0.20 4.48
C ILE A 51 0.35 1.49 5.04
N GLN A 52 -0.16 2.65 4.61
CA GLN A 52 0.31 3.94 5.10
C GLN A 52 0.08 4.07 6.62
N GLU A 53 -1.09 3.68 7.11
CA GLU A 53 -1.39 3.69 8.55
C GLU A 53 -0.43 2.77 9.33
N ALA A 54 -0.14 1.58 8.80
CA ALA A 54 0.83 0.68 9.42
C ALA A 54 2.24 1.28 9.49
N ASP A 55 2.67 2.02 8.47
CA ASP A 55 3.99 2.64 8.42
C ASP A 55 4.11 3.76 9.46
N GLU A 56 3.08 4.62 9.54
CA GLU A 56 3.00 5.66 10.55
C GLU A 56 2.99 5.10 11.98
N LEU A 57 2.30 3.98 12.21
CA LEU A 57 2.26 3.32 13.51
C LEU A 57 3.65 2.76 13.87
N LEU A 58 4.32 2.08 12.94
CA LEU A 58 5.67 1.55 13.17
C LEU A 58 6.66 2.68 13.49
N GLY A 59 6.64 3.78 12.72
CA GLY A 59 7.49 4.94 13.00
C GLY A 59 7.22 5.57 14.38
N LYS A 60 5.95 5.65 14.81
CA LYS A 60 5.61 6.12 16.16
C LYS A 60 6.15 5.20 17.26
N TYR A 61 6.08 3.88 17.08
CA TYR A 61 6.63 2.91 18.05
C TYR A 61 8.16 3.02 18.15
N GLU A 62 8.87 3.16 17.03
CA GLU A 62 10.33 3.34 17.02
C GLU A 62 10.74 4.62 17.77
N LEU A 63 10.06 5.74 17.51
CA LEU A 63 10.32 7.01 18.21
C LEU A 63 10.06 6.92 19.72
N GLN A 64 9.00 6.22 20.14
CA GLN A 64 8.69 6.02 21.55
C GLN A 64 9.73 5.15 22.27
N ASN A 65 10.23 4.10 21.63
CA ASN A 65 11.25 3.24 22.21
C ASN A 65 12.58 3.99 22.41
N HIS A 66 13.02 4.79 21.43
CA HIS A 66 14.24 5.58 21.56
C HIS A 66 14.12 6.76 22.55
N SER A 67 12.92 7.32 22.71
CA SER A 67 12.67 8.35 23.74
C SER A 67 12.63 7.79 25.17
N GLY A 68 12.38 6.49 25.36
CA GLY A 68 12.40 5.81 26.66
C GLY A 68 13.80 5.54 27.17
N GLU A 69 14.73 5.21 26.26
CA GLU A 69 16.13 4.91 26.58
C GLU A 69 16.91 6.16 27.02
N ALA A 70 16.62 7.33 26.46
CA ALA A 70 17.28 8.59 26.80
C ALA A 70 16.93 9.16 28.20
N LYS A 71 16.04 8.52 28.97
CA LYS A 71 15.66 8.95 30.34
C LYS A 71 16.29 8.10 31.45
N HIS A 72 17.22 7.21 31.12
CA HIS A 72 17.91 6.34 32.08
C HIS A 72 19.44 6.48 32.08
N GLU A 73 19.98 7.57 31.53
CA GLU A 73 21.39 7.93 31.63
C GLU A 73 21.60 9.23 32.42
#